data_AF-A0AAE1QW07-F1
#
_entry.id   AF-A0AAE1QW07-F1
#
_cell.length_a   1.000
_cell.length_b   1.000
_cell.length_c   1.000
_cell.angle_alpha   90.00
_cell.angle_beta   90.00
_cell.angle_gamma   90.00
#
_symmetry.space_group_name_H-M   'P 1'
#
loop_
_entity.id
_entity.type
_entity.pdbx_description
1 polymer ?
#
loop_
_entity_poly.entity_id
_entity_poly.type
_entity_poly.pdbx_seq_one_letter_code
_entity_poly.pdbx_strand_id
1 'polypeptide(L)'
;MNWSQKLYFTAFVIVAAAASSIRGIHGYAMVSGTVFCDQCKDGQVSLFDYPLNGIKVAMACPDNGEMTIWGEETTNWLGSYAMRLDGTPDLSGCVAQVTSSSEEGTRGCGTGGGPGRSPRLMFRMFDMEMYNVDPLISQPEDPMSFCPKSSYPQPHPNPVTPTTPPSTLPVPTLPPTPPLPHLPPMSTLPPVPPFPYLEASACPHQSWMMPEYRCYWKVINPDSKVGVVFGLIAARKYGTDITLWEGMKGRGEPYKTLLREGTTALLNSYNSVQFPYHPLGVIQHMNWALMGNTQQVMHTALRFLRANSGNGRFTCKLNPCK
;
A
#
# COMPACT_ATOMS: atom_id res chain seq x y z
N MET A 1 3.39 -37.49 54.58
CA MET A 1 3.23 -37.97 53.19
C MET A 1 3.96 -39.29 53.06
N ASN A 2 3.23 -40.39 52.88
CA ASN A 2 3.80 -41.74 52.82
C ASN A 2 4.67 -41.92 51.56
N TRP A 3 5.67 -42.81 51.62
CA TRP A 3 6.60 -43.06 50.51
C TRP A 3 5.89 -43.42 49.20
N SER A 4 4.79 -44.17 49.30
CA SER A 4 3.89 -44.47 48.19
C SER A 4 3.29 -43.21 47.54
N GLN A 5 2.85 -42.21 48.31
CA GLN A 5 2.34 -40.95 47.77
C GLN A 5 3.42 -40.13 47.05
N LYS A 6 4.67 -40.18 47.53
CA LYS A 6 5.80 -39.53 46.83
C LYS A 6 6.05 -40.19 45.48
N LEU A 7 6.04 -41.52 45.41
CA LEU A 7 6.22 -42.26 44.16
C LEU A 7 5.12 -41.98 43.14
N TYR A 8 3.85 -41.96 43.57
CA TYR A 8 2.73 -41.62 42.69
C TYR A 8 2.81 -40.18 42.20
N PHE A 9 3.21 -39.24 43.07
CA PHE A 9 3.36 -37.84 42.70
C PHE A 9 4.51 -37.65 41.70
N THR A 10 5.65 -38.32 41.92
CA THR A 10 6.79 -38.26 40.98
C THR A 10 6.43 -38.90 39.63
N ALA A 11 5.75 -40.04 39.62
CA ALA A 11 5.27 -40.66 38.39
C ALA A 11 4.27 -39.77 37.64
N PHE A 12 3.34 -39.13 38.36
CA PHE A 12 2.40 -38.18 37.78
C PHE A 12 3.10 -36.97 37.16
N VAL A 13 4.13 -36.42 37.82
CA VAL A 13 4.92 -35.29 37.29
C VAL A 13 5.68 -35.71 36.02
N ILE A 14 6.24 -36.92 35.97
CA ILE A 14 6.95 -37.42 34.78
C ILE A 14 5.97 -37.62 33.61
N VAL A 15 4.80 -38.21 33.86
CA VAL A 15 3.76 -38.40 32.83
C VAL A 15 3.18 -37.06 32.37
N ALA A 16 2.95 -36.11 33.27
CA ALA A 16 2.48 -34.77 32.92
C ALA A 16 3.54 -34.00 32.11
N ALA A 17 4.83 -34.12 32.45
CA ALA A 17 5.92 -33.54 31.68
C ALA A 17 6.03 -34.16 30.27
N ALA A 18 5.91 -35.49 30.16
CA ALA A 18 5.91 -36.19 28.88
C ALA A 18 4.66 -35.92 28.03
N ALA A 19 3.50 -35.68 28.65
CA ALA A 19 2.28 -35.29 27.95
C ALA A 19 2.30 -33.82 27.49
N SER A 20 3.09 -32.96 28.17
CA SER A 20 3.20 -31.54 27.83
C SER A 20 4.15 -31.24 26.65
N SER A 21 4.93 -32.21 26.17
CA SER A 21 5.86 -32.03 25.04
C SER A 21 5.27 -32.31 23.65
N ILE A 22 3.96 -32.59 23.53
CA ILE A 22 3.30 -32.93 22.25
C ILE A 22 2.44 -31.78 21.70
N ARG A 23 2.62 -30.55 22.18
CA ARG A 23 2.26 -29.35 21.41
C ARG A 23 3.54 -28.59 21.14
N GLY A 24 4.30 -29.05 20.14
CA GLY A 24 5.34 -28.23 19.54
C GLY A 24 4.69 -26.89 19.17
N ILE A 25 5.20 -25.80 19.73
CA ILE A 25 4.90 -24.47 19.23
C ILE A 25 5.57 -24.45 17.86
N HIS A 26 4.79 -24.74 16.81
CA HIS A 26 5.31 -24.64 15.46
C HIS A 26 5.42 -23.15 15.19
N GLY A 27 6.64 -22.68 14.93
CA GLY A 27 6.86 -21.32 14.49
C GLY A 27 6.05 -21.01 13.23
N TYR A 28 5.95 -19.75 12.84
CA TYR A 28 5.29 -19.38 11.58
C TYR A 28 6.02 -18.26 10.85
N ALA A 29 5.99 -18.30 9.53
CA ALA A 29 6.47 -17.22 8.68
C ALA A 29 5.27 -16.42 8.17
N MET A 30 5.37 -15.09 8.23
CA MET A 30 4.41 -14.17 7.65
C MET A 30 5.05 -13.43 6.49
N VAL A 31 4.49 -13.58 5.29
CA VAL A 31 4.95 -12.89 4.10
C VAL A 31 3.93 -11.85 3.69
N SER A 32 4.34 -10.59 3.59
CA SER A 32 3.43 -9.48 3.31
C SER A 32 3.95 -8.57 2.22
N GLY A 33 3.05 -8.02 1.42
CA GLY A 33 3.37 -7.11 0.34
C GLY A 33 2.17 -6.32 -0.11
N THR A 34 2.35 -5.54 -1.17
CA THR A 34 1.31 -4.72 -1.79
C THR A 34 1.30 -4.92 -3.29
N VAL A 35 0.14 -4.75 -3.92
CA VAL A 35 -0.05 -4.76 -5.37
C VAL A 35 -0.55 -3.40 -5.81
N PHE A 36 0.13 -2.81 -6.79
CA PHE A 36 -0.24 -1.54 -7.41
C PHE A 36 -0.65 -1.75 -8.87
N CYS A 37 -1.55 -0.89 -9.33
CA CYS A 37 -1.79 -0.66 -10.72
C CYS A 37 -0.78 0.34 -11.27
N ASP A 38 0.15 -0.13 -12.10
CA ASP A 38 1.04 0.71 -12.92
C ASP A 38 0.26 1.19 -14.15
N GLN A 39 -0.30 2.39 -14.03
CA GLN A 39 -1.17 2.96 -15.07
C GLN A 39 -0.41 3.39 -16.33
N CYS A 40 0.91 3.60 -16.21
CA CYS A 40 1.76 4.05 -17.30
C CYS A 40 2.57 2.93 -17.95
N LYS A 41 2.45 1.71 -17.42
CA LYS A 41 3.11 0.51 -17.94
C LYS A 41 4.63 0.68 -17.99
N ASP A 42 5.18 1.48 -17.07
CA ASP A 42 6.60 1.81 -16.99
C ASP A 42 7.40 0.89 -16.06
N GLY A 43 6.71 -0.03 -15.38
CA GLY A 43 7.28 -1.02 -14.47
C GLY A 43 7.69 -0.45 -13.11
N GLN A 44 7.26 0.77 -12.79
CA GLN A 44 7.52 1.41 -11.50
C GLN A 44 6.22 1.71 -10.76
N VAL A 45 6.32 1.93 -9.45
CA VAL A 45 5.21 2.48 -8.66
C VAL A 45 5.44 3.99 -8.57
N SER A 46 4.60 4.72 -9.28
CA SER A 46 4.65 6.16 -9.47
C SER A 46 3.53 6.88 -8.70
N LEU A 47 3.53 8.22 -8.77
CA LEU A 47 2.52 9.06 -8.11
C LEU A 47 1.09 8.79 -8.60
N PHE A 48 0.94 8.32 -9.84
CA PHE A 48 -0.37 8.07 -10.42
C PHE A 48 -0.88 6.67 -10.05
N ASP A 49 -0.03 5.77 -9.59
CA ASP A 49 -0.39 4.38 -9.37
C ASP A 49 -1.18 4.19 -8.09
N TYR A 50 -2.12 3.26 -8.11
CA TYR A 50 -3.05 3.03 -7.01
C TYR A 50 -3.05 1.57 -6.56
N PRO A 51 -3.27 1.29 -5.27
CA PRO A 51 -3.33 -0.07 -4.77
C PRO A 51 -4.54 -0.81 -5.33
N LEU A 52 -4.35 -2.10 -5.65
CA LEU A 52 -5.41 -2.93 -6.23
C LEU A 52 -6.05 -3.87 -5.19
N ASN A 53 -7.36 -3.76 -5.04
CA ASN A 53 -8.17 -4.62 -4.17
C ASN A 53 -8.65 -5.87 -4.93
N GLY A 54 -8.72 -7.03 -4.27
CA GLY A 54 -9.31 -8.23 -4.85
C GLY A 54 -8.39 -8.99 -5.82
N ILE A 55 -7.12 -8.60 -5.93
CA ILE A 55 -6.14 -9.28 -6.79
C ILE A 55 -5.58 -10.49 -6.07
N LYS A 56 -5.47 -11.60 -6.79
CA LYS A 56 -4.79 -12.78 -6.26
C LYS A 56 -3.30 -12.70 -6.45
N VAL A 57 -2.59 -12.98 -5.37
CA VAL A 57 -1.13 -13.09 -5.33
C VAL A 57 -0.80 -14.50 -4.90
N ALA A 58 0.00 -15.20 -5.68
CA ALA A 58 0.54 -16.49 -5.32
C ALA A 58 2.03 -16.39 -4.99
N MET A 59 2.46 -17.15 -3.99
CA MET A 59 3.86 -17.41 -3.72
C MET A 59 4.21 -18.78 -4.27
N ALA A 60 5.25 -18.82 -5.09
CA ALA A 60 5.84 -20.05 -5.56
C ALA A 60 7.27 -20.19 -5.03
N CYS A 61 7.62 -21.41 -4.61
CA CYS A 61 8.95 -21.74 -4.10
C CYS A 61 9.51 -22.95 -4.88
N PRO A 62 10.84 -23.07 -4.98
CA PRO A 62 11.46 -24.20 -5.64
C PRO A 62 11.26 -25.48 -4.83
N ASP A 63 10.72 -26.51 -5.48
CA ASP A 63 10.64 -27.88 -4.98
C ASP A 63 11.25 -28.80 -6.05
N ASN A 64 12.38 -29.43 -5.72
CA ASN A 64 13.13 -30.31 -6.61
C ASN A 64 13.48 -29.70 -8.00
N GLY A 65 13.65 -28.37 -8.06
CA GLY A 65 13.98 -27.63 -9.28
C GLY A 65 12.77 -27.13 -10.08
N GLU A 66 11.54 -27.47 -9.67
CA GLU A 66 10.30 -26.95 -10.23
C GLU A 66 9.65 -25.94 -9.26
N MET A 67 8.98 -24.92 -9.79
CA MET A 67 8.30 -23.93 -8.95
C MET A 67 6.92 -24.46 -8.54
N THR A 68 6.71 -24.68 -7.24
CA THR A 68 5.43 -25.10 -6.68
C THR A 68 4.74 -23.95 -5.96
N ILE A 69 3.42 -23.86 -6.05
CA ILE A 69 2.64 -22.82 -5.36
C ILE A 69 2.47 -23.22 -3.89
N TRP A 70 2.98 -22.39 -2.99
CA TRP A 70 2.95 -22.61 -1.54
C TRP A 70 1.78 -21.89 -0.86
N GLY A 71 1.24 -20.86 -1.49
CA GLY A 71 0.08 -20.14 -0.98
C GLY A 71 -0.45 -19.13 -1.98
N GLU A 72 -1.74 -18.84 -1.88
CA GLU A 72 -2.43 -17.81 -2.65
C GLU A 72 -3.26 -16.96 -1.69
N GLU A 73 -3.12 -15.65 -1.77
CA GLU A 73 -3.87 -14.68 -0.98
C GLU A 73 -4.49 -13.62 -1.87
N THR A 74 -5.57 -13.03 -1.39
CA THR A 74 -6.24 -11.93 -2.09
C THR A 74 -5.90 -10.60 -1.42
N THR A 75 -5.55 -9.59 -2.22
CA THR A 75 -5.27 -8.27 -1.70
C THR A 75 -6.51 -7.65 -1.06
N ASN A 76 -6.29 -6.97 0.06
CA ASN A 76 -7.31 -6.16 0.70
C ASN A 76 -7.48 -4.80 -0.01
N TRP A 77 -8.33 -3.95 0.55
CA TRP A 77 -8.66 -2.65 -0.02
C TRP A 77 -7.49 -1.65 -0.13
N LEU A 78 -6.40 -1.84 0.65
CA LEU A 78 -5.14 -1.09 0.52
C LEU A 78 -4.16 -1.74 -0.46
N GLY A 79 -4.62 -2.72 -1.22
CA GLY A 79 -3.79 -3.54 -2.09
C GLY A 79 -2.79 -4.41 -1.34
N SER A 80 -2.95 -4.56 -0.02
CA SER A 80 -2.02 -5.33 0.80
C SER A 80 -2.46 -6.78 0.92
N TYR A 81 -1.51 -7.71 0.93
CA TYR A 81 -1.76 -9.12 1.22
C TYR A 81 -0.82 -9.59 2.33
N ALA A 82 -1.23 -10.63 3.06
CA ALA A 82 -0.40 -11.25 4.08
C ALA A 82 -0.67 -12.76 4.11
N MET A 83 0.35 -13.54 3.77
CA MET A 83 0.35 -14.99 3.70
C MET A 83 0.94 -15.54 4.99
N ARG A 84 0.30 -16.56 5.57
CA ARG A 84 0.85 -17.29 6.71
C ARG A 84 1.35 -18.66 6.23
N LEU A 85 2.60 -18.95 6.52
CA LEU A 85 3.23 -20.24 6.28
C LEU A 85 3.51 -20.91 7.63
N ASP A 86 3.19 -22.19 7.73
CA ASP A 86 3.49 -22.97 8.92
C ASP A 86 4.99 -23.30 8.98
N GLY A 87 5.57 -23.19 10.17
CA GLY A 87 7.01 -23.28 10.38
C GLY A 87 7.78 -22.02 10.01
N THR A 88 9.11 -22.12 10.04
CA THR A 88 10.04 -21.10 9.53
C THR A 88 10.77 -21.68 8.31
N PRO A 89 10.08 -21.88 7.17
CA PRO A 89 10.68 -22.45 5.97
C PRO A 89 11.74 -21.51 5.40
N ASP A 90 12.76 -22.07 4.76
CA ASP A 90 13.68 -21.25 3.97
C ASP A 90 12.95 -20.74 2.73
N LEU A 91 12.77 -19.42 2.65
CA LEU A 91 12.13 -18.75 1.52
C LEU A 91 13.13 -18.30 0.45
N SER A 92 14.38 -18.76 0.52
CA SER A 92 15.38 -18.51 -0.51
C SER A 92 14.92 -19.07 -1.87
N GLY A 93 14.94 -18.24 -2.90
CA GLY A 93 14.47 -18.62 -4.24
C GLY A 93 12.94 -18.59 -4.43
N CYS A 94 12.16 -18.30 -3.39
CA CYS A 94 10.73 -18.07 -3.56
C CYS A 94 10.44 -16.75 -4.29
N VAL A 95 9.29 -16.72 -4.97
CA VAL A 95 8.82 -15.58 -5.75
C VAL A 95 7.32 -15.40 -5.49
N ALA A 96 6.92 -14.18 -5.15
CA ALA A 96 5.52 -13.78 -5.10
C ALA A 96 5.14 -13.06 -6.41
N GLN A 97 3.98 -13.41 -6.97
CA GLN A 97 3.52 -12.87 -8.25
C GLN A 97 2.00 -12.75 -8.28
N VAL A 98 1.50 -11.85 -9.13
CA VAL A 98 0.07 -11.69 -9.39
C VAL A 98 -0.40 -12.83 -10.30
N THR A 99 -1.42 -13.59 -9.89
CA THR A 99 -1.92 -14.78 -10.62
C THR A 99 -3.29 -14.59 -11.26
N SER A 100 -4.15 -13.73 -10.71
CA SER A 100 -5.45 -13.42 -11.34
C SER A 100 -5.98 -12.03 -10.98
N SER A 101 -6.68 -11.45 -11.94
CA SER A 101 -7.44 -10.21 -11.82
C SER A 101 -8.92 -10.50 -11.59
N SER A 102 -9.49 -10.02 -10.49
CA SER A 102 -10.96 -9.99 -10.33
C SER A 102 -11.53 -8.81 -11.13
N GLU A 103 -12.52 -9.02 -12.00
CA GLU A 103 -13.12 -7.96 -12.83
C GLU A 103 -13.69 -6.80 -12.00
N GLU A 104 -14.18 -7.06 -10.78
CA GLU A 104 -14.79 -6.06 -9.89
C GLU A 104 -13.76 -5.19 -9.14
N GLY A 105 -12.52 -5.68 -8.97
CA GLY A 105 -11.45 -5.04 -8.20
C GLY A 105 -10.37 -4.33 -9.03
N THR A 106 -10.35 -4.56 -10.34
CA THR A 106 -9.20 -4.23 -11.20
C THR A 106 -9.30 -2.90 -11.93
N ARG A 107 -10.49 -2.29 -12.07
CA ARG A 107 -10.69 -1.00 -12.79
C ARG A 107 -9.86 -0.88 -14.10
N GLY A 108 -9.76 -1.97 -14.87
CA GLY A 108 -8.99 -2.03 -16.12
C GLY A 108 -7.51 -2.40 -15.99
N CYS A 109 -7.02 -2.71 -14.79
CA CYS A 109 -5.62 -2.98 -14.47
C CYS A 109 -5.40 -4.43 -14.02
N GLY A 110 -5.84 -5.36 -14.88
CA GLY A 110 -5.84 -6.80 -14.59
C GLY A 110 -5.37 -7.67 -15.76
N THR A 111 -4.88 -7.07 -16.84
CA THR A 111 -4.58 -7.77 -18.09
C THR A 111 -3.13 -8.25 -18.16
N GLY A 112 -2.24 -7.75 -17.29
CA GLY A 112 -0.85 -8.24 -17.18
C GLY A 112 -0.26 -8.00 -15.80
N GLY A 113 0.50 -8.99 -15.30
CA GLY A 113 1.29 -8.87 -14.07
C GLY A 113 2.75 -8.55 -14.38
N GLY A 114 3.36 -7.68 -13.57
CA GLY A 114 4.80 -7.41 -13.59
C GLY A 114 5.63 -8.61 -13.10
N PRO A 115 6.97 -8.52 -13.15
CA PRO A 115 7.83 -9.61 -12.72
C PRO A 115 7.58 -9.94 -11.24
N GLY A 116 7.58 -11.23 -10.92
CA GLY A 116 7.49 -11.68 -9.54
C GLY A 116 8.66 -11.17 -8.70
N ARG A 117 8.43 -11.00 -7.40
CA ARG A 117 9.40 -10.44 -6.45
C ARG A 117 9.69 -11.43 -5.34
N SER A 118 10.97 -11.54 -4.97
CA SER A 118 11.38 -12.40 -3.88
C SER A 118 11.08 -11.79 -2.51
N PRO A 119 10.64 -12.59 -1.53
CA PRO A 119 10.45 -12.14 -0.16
C PRO A 119 11.80 -11.82 0.50
N ARG A 120 11.86 -10.72 1.25
CA ARG A 120 13.02 -10.30 2.04
C ARG A 120 12.71 -10.41 3.52
N LEU A 121 13.56 -11.13 4.27
CA LEU A 121 13.41 -11.25 5.72
C LEU A 121 13.58 -9.86 6.36
N MET A 122 12.56 -9.40 7.08
CA MET A 122 12.58 -8.14 7.83
C MET A 122 13.05 -8.38 9.26
N PHE A 123 12.51 -9.39 9.93
CA PHE A 123 12.93 -9.76 11.28
C PHE A 123 12.61 -11.22 11.60
N ARG A 124 13.38 -11.77 12.55
CA ARG A 124 13.21 -13.12 13.11
C ARG A 124 13.28 -13.05 14.63
N MET A 125 12.18 -13.35 15.32
CA MET A 125 12.13 -13.39 16.79
C MET A 125 11.02 -14.33 17.27
N PHE A 126 11.24 -15.03 18.39
CA PHE A 126 10.22 -15.85 19.06
C PHE A 126 9.52 -16.86 18.15
N ASP A 127 10.29 -17.63 17.37
CA ASP A 127 9.79 -18.61 16.39
C ASP A 127 8.83 -18.02 15.34
N MET A 128 8.92 -16.71 15.10
CA MET A 128 8.23 -16.01 14.03
C MET A 128 9.25 -15.32 13.11
N GLU A 129 9.06 -15.50 11.80
CA GLU A 129 9.80 -14.78 10.76
C GLU A 129 8.83 -13.90 9.97
N MET A 130 9.19 -12.65 9.75
CA MET A 130 8.39 -11.74 8.94
C MET A 130 9.16 -11.32 7.70
N TYR A 131 8.54 -11.55 6.56
CA TYR A 131 9.07 -11.21 5.26
C TYR A 131 8.24 -10.09 4.63
N ASN A 132 8.94 -9.21 3.93
CA ASN A 132 8.33 -8.22 3.06
C ASN A 132 8.68 -8.50 1.61
N VAL A 133 7.69 -8.40 0.74
CA VAL A 133 7.85 -8.46 -0.70
C VAL A 133 7.80 -7.03 -1.24
N ASP A 134 8.76 -6.67 -2.09
CA ASP A 134 8.73 -5.40 -2.82
C ASP A 134 7.41 -5.26 -3.59
N PRO A 135 6.87 -4.04 -3.80
CA PRO A 135 5.57 -3.85 -4.43
C PRO A 135 5.44 -4.62 -5.75
N LEU A 136 4.38 -5.42 -5.85
CA LEU A 136 4.01 -6.11 -7.08
C LEU A 136 3.22 -5.17 -7.97
N ILE A 137 3.31 -5.40 -9.28
CA ILE A 137 2.72 -4.54 -10.28
C ILE A 137 1.70 -5.33 -11.10
N SER A 138 0.55 -4.72 -11.34
CA SER A 138 -0.40 -5.11 -12.38
C SER A 138 -0.54 -3.94 -13.35
N GLN A 139 -0.83 -4.23 -14.61
CA GLN A 139 -0.85 -3.25 -15.68
C GLN A 139 -2.18 -3.29 -16.44
N PRO A 140 -2.60 -2.14 -17.01
CA PRO A 140 -3.70 -2.08 -17.96
C PRO A 140 -3.27 -2.63 -19.33
N GLU A 141 -4.27 -2.86 -20.19
CA GLU A 141 -4.05 -3.29 -21.57
C GLU A 141 -3.23 -2.23 -22.32
N ASP A 142 -3.73 -0.99 -22.29
CA ASP A 142 -3.09 0.21 -22.83
C ASP A 142 -2.72 1.20 -21.71
N PRO A 143 -1.56 1.88 -21.79
CA PRO A 143 -1.21 2.97 -20.88
C PRO A 143 -2.26 4.08 -20.89
N MET A 144 -2.50 4.69 -19.74
CA MET A 144 -3.47 5.77 -19.62
C MET A 144 -3.05 7.01 -20.43
N SER A 145 -4.03 7.75 -20.96
CA SER A 145 -3.78 8.89 -21.87
C SER A 145 -2.98 10.05 -21.25
N PHE A 146 -2.95 10.13 -19.92
CA PHE A 146 -2.18 11.14 -19.18
C PHE A 146 -0.70 10.75 -19.00
N CYS A 147 -0.33 9.51 -19.32
CA CYS A 147 1.03 9.06 -19.17
C CYS A 147 1.93 9.76 -20.19
N PRO A 148 3.17 10.13 -19.79
CA PRO A 148 4.12 10.71 -20.71
C PRO A 148 4.35 9.72 -21.85
N LYS A 149 4.13 10.16 -23.09
CA LYS A 149 4.46 9.39 -24.27
C LYS A 149 5.97 9.28 -24.36
N SER A 150 6.56 8.29 -23.70
CA SER A 150 7.99 8.05 -23.82
C SER A 150 8.26 7.50 -25.21
N SER A 151 9.01 8.24 -26.01
CA SER A 151 9.74 7.72 -27.15
C SER A 151 10.85 6.79 -26.64
N TYR A 152 10.53 5.54 -26.33
CA TYR A 152 11.58 4.54 -26.10
C TYR A 152 11.97 3.86 -27.41
N PRO A 153 13.28 3.63 -27.65
CA PRO A 153 13.77 3.03 -28.87
C PRO A 153 13.33 1.57 -28.96
N GLN A 154 12.83 1.19 -30.13
CA GLN A 154 12.61 -0.21 -30.50
C GLN A 154 13.90 -1.02 -30.27
N PRO A 155 13.83 -2.27 -29.76
CA PRO A 155 15.00 -3.13 -29.63
C PRO A 155 15.56 -3.41 -31.02
N HIS A 156 16.74 -2.87 -31.33
CA HIS A 156 17.51 -3.34 -32.47
C HIS A 156 18.14 -4.69 -32.12
N PRO A 157 18.05 -5.70 -32.99
CA PRO A 157 18.78 -6.94 -32.79
C PRO A 157 20.28 -6.72 -33.05
N ASN A 158 21.05 -6.97 -31.98
CA ASN A 158 22.45 -7.38 -31.82
C ASN A 158 23.57 -7.08 -32.86
N PRO A 159 24.83 -6.98 -32.37
CA PRO A 159 25.92 -6.26 -33.00
C PRO A 159 26.80 -7.15 -33.90
N VAL A 160 27.40 -6.54 -34.93
CA VAL A 160 28.59 -7.07 -35.60
C VAL A 160 29.71 -6.04 -35.48
N THR A 161 30.86 -6.53 -35.01
CA THR A 161 32.07 -5.81 -34.61
C THR A 161 32.89 -5.31 -35.83
N PRO A 162 34.07 -4.67 -35.66
CA PRO A 162 34.32 -3.29 -36.08
C PRO A 162 35.27 -3.19 -37.29
N THR A 163 35.23 -2.09 -38.04
CA THR A 163 36.41 -1.69 -38.83
C THR A 163 36.54 -0.17 -38.91
N THR A 164 37.78 0.25 -38.79
CA THR A 164 38.43 1.55 -38.60
C THR A 164 38.13 2.62 -39.68
N PRO A 165 38.45 3.91 -39.43
CA PRO A 165 38.00 5.10 -40.17
C PRO A 165 38.95 5.46 -41.33
N PRO A 166 38.64 6.43 -42.24
CA PRO A 166 38.94 7.84 -41.96
C PRO A 166 38.07 8.91 -42.69
N SER A 167 38.25 10.16 -42.23
CA SER A 167 38.28 11.42 -43.02
C SER A 167 37.00 12.18 -43.45
N THR A 168 36.80 13.32 -42.77
CA THR A 168 36.64 14.73 -43.26
C THR A 168 35.58 15.16 -44.30
N LEU A 169 34.73 16.12 -43.85
CA LEU A 169 34.06 17.28 -44.52
C LEU A 169 32.78 17.01 -45.37
N PRO A 170 31.91 18.02 -45.65
CA PRO A 170 31.59 19.31 -44.99
C PRO A 170 30.07 19.52 -44.70
N VAL A 171 29.72 20.56 -43.93
CA VAL A 171 28.32 20.94 -43.58
C VAL A 171 27.62 21.67 -44.74
N PRO A 172 26.37 21.30 -45.12
CA PRO A 172 25.52 22.12 -45.99
C PRO A 172 24.47 22.92 -45.21
N THR A 173 24.34 24.20 -45.57
CA THR A 173 23.31 25.15 -45.12
C THR A 173 21.92 24.82 -45.72
N LEU A 174 20.85 24.93 -44.91
CA LEU A 174 19.46 24.72 -45.32
C LEU A 174 18.83 25.94 -46.03
N PRO A 175 17.86 25.73 -46.97
CA PRO A 175 17.08 26.80 -47.58
C PRO A 175 15.85 27.22 -46.73
N PRO A 176 15.31 28.43 -46.94
CA PRO A 176 14.18 28.97 -46.15
C PRO A 176 12.81 28.39 -46.56
N THR A 177 11.95 28.13 -45.57
CA THR A 177 10.58 27.62 -45.71
C THR A 177 9.54 28.71 -46.02
N PRO A 178 8.47 28.40 -46.78
CA PRO A 178 7.40 29.32 -47.12
C PRO A 178 6.41 29.55 -45.96
N PRO A 179 5.65 30.67 -45.94
CA PRO A 179 4.74 31.01 -44.85
C PRO A 179 3.42 30.23 -44.94
N LEU A 180 2.94 29.73 -43.79
CA LEU A 180 1.67 29.01 -43.65
C LEU A 180 0.44 29.96 -43.65
N PRO A 181 -0.72 29.52 -44.16
CA PRO A 181 -1.95 30.30 -44.15
C PRO A 181 -2.59 30.36 -42.75
N HIS A 182 -3.19 31.52 -42.43
CA HIS A 182 -3.87 31.76 -41.16
C HIS A 182 -5.18 30.97 -41.05
N LEU A 183 -5.29 30.15 -39.99
CA LEU A 183 -6.53 29.45 -39.62
C LEU A 183 -7.48 30.39 -38.84
N PRO A 184 -8.80 30.23 -38.99
CA PRO A 184 -9.79 31.07 -38.31
C PRO A 184 -9.86 30.77 -36.79
N PRO A 185 -10.31 31.72 -35.96
CA PRO A 185 -10.37 31.54 -34.51
C PRO A 185 -11.41 30.48 -34.12
N MET A 186 -10.98 29.49 -33.33
CA MET A 186 -11.87 28.48 -32.75
C MET A 186 -12.89 29.12 -31.81
N SER A 187 -14.15 28.75 -31.99
CA SER A 187 -15.24 29.06 -31.08
C SER A 187 -14.99 28.44 -29.70
N THR A 188 -15.23 29.20 -28.64
CA THR A 188 -15.05 28.79 -27.25
C THR A 188 -16.00 27.62 -26.89
N LEU A 189 -15.42 26.48 -26.52
CA LEU A 189 -16.15 25.34 -25.94
C LEU A 189 -16.73 25.74 -24.56
N PRO A 190 -17.90 25.18 -24.17
CA PRO A 190 -18.50 25.45 -22.87
C PRO A 190 -17.63 24.92 -21.71
N PRO A 191 -17.65 25.56 -20.52
CA PRO A 191 -16.84 25.14 -19.38
C PRO A 191 -17.24 23.74 -18.91
N VAL A 192 -16.24 22.86 -18.78
CA VAL A 192 -16.38 21.55 -18.14
C VAL A 192 -16.67 21.76 -16.64
N PRO A 193 -17.65 21.06 -16.04
CA PRO A 193 -17.91 21.17 -14.61
C PRO A 193 -16.69 20.70 -13.80
N PRO A 194 -16.36 21.39 -12.68
CA PRO A 194 -15.15 21.08 -11.91
C PRO A 194 -15.25 19.69 -11.28
N PHE A 195 -14.23 18.86 -11.50
CA PHE A 195 -14.02 17.63 -10.73
C PHE A 195 -13.77 18.02 -9.26
N PRO A 196 -14.60 17.59 -8.30
CA PRO A 196 -14.56 18.05 -6.91
C PRO A 196 -13.29 17.66 -6.14
N TYR A 197 -12.42 16.81 -6.70
CA TYR A 197 -11.16 16.37 -6.08
C TYR A 197 -10.00 17.35 -6.26
N LEU A 198 -10.09 18.28 -7.23
CA LEU A 198 -9.05 19.27 -7.49
C LEU A 198 -9.13 20.46 -6.53
N GLU A 199 -10.21 20.59 -5.77
CA GLU A 199 -10.39 21.69 -4.83
C GLU A 199 -9.68 21.40 -3.51
N ALA A 200 -8.68 22.21 -3.18
CA ALA A 200 -7.93 22.06 -1.94
C ALA A 200 -8.85 22.20 -0.72
N SER A 201 -8.92 21.14 0.08
CA SER A 201 -9.74 21.08 1.29
C SER A 201 -8.98 20.38 2.41
N ALA A 202 -9.03 20.96 3.59
CA ALA A 202 -8.49 20.36 4.81
C ALA A 202 -9.48 20.58 5.95
N CYS A 203 -10.04 19.48 6.44
CA CYS A 203 -11.11 19.51 7.42
C CYS A 203 -10.64 18.94 8.76
N PRO A 204 -10.89 19.63 9.88
CA PRO A 204 -10.60 19.11 11.20
C PRO A 204 -11.53 17.94 11.53
N HIS A 205 -11.14 17.13 12.53
CA HIS A 205 -11.86 15.90 12.87
C HIS A 205 -13.34 16.15 13.20
N GLN A 206 -13.67 17.31 13.79
CA GLN A 206 -15.05 17.66 14.15
C GLN A 206 -15.94 17.72 12.92
N SER A 207 -15.45 18.25 11.79
CA SER A 207 -16.22 18.30 10.55
C SER A 207 -16.54 16.89 10.06
N TRP A 208 -15.55 16.01 10.04
CA TRP A 208 -15.72 14.61 9.62
C TRP A 208 -16.65 13.79 10.51
N MET A 209 -16.85 14.22 11.77
CA MET A 209 -17.80 13.61 12.71
C MET A 209 -19.22 14.19 12.61
N MET A 210 -19.46 15.21 11.78
CA MET A 210 -20.82 15.73 11.60
C MET A 210 -21.66 14.77 10.75
N PRO A 211 -22.89 14.42 11.17
CA PRO A 211 -23.77 13.52 10.41
C PRO A 211 -24.02 14.02 8.98
N GLU A 212 -24.12 15.34 8.82
CA GLU A 212 -24.36 16.03 7.55
C GLU A 212 -23.25 15.80 6.52
N TYR A 213 -22.03 15.39 6.94
CA TYR A 213 -20.90 15.15 6.04
C TYR A 213 -20.57 13.66 5.90
N ARG A 214 -21.44 12.76 6.37
CA ARG A 214 -21.19 11.32 6.36
C ARG A 214 -20.98 10.74 4.96
N CYS A 215 -21.59 11.31 3.92
CA CYS A 215 -21.40 10.87 2.53
C CYS A 215 -19.97 11.05 1.99
N TYR A 216 -19.10 11.80 2.69
CA TYR A 216 -17.69 11.95 2.30
C TYR A 216 -16.81 10.79 2.80
N TRP A 217 -17.32 9.92 3.67
CA TRP A 217 -16.70 8.65 4.03
C TRP A 217 -16.84 7.62 2.90
N LYS A 218 -16.30 7.94 1.72
CA LYS A 218 -16.49 7.18 0.48
C LYS A 218 -15.53 6.00 0.33
N VAL A 219 -14.31 6.14 0.86
CA VAL A 219 -13.22 5.17 0.69
C VAL A 219 -13.08 4.27 1.91
N ILE A 220 -13.29 4.82 3.10
CA ILE A 220 -13.29 4.11 4.37
C ILE A 220 -14.59 4.44 5.10
N ASN A 221 -15.15 3.46 5.81
CA ASN A 221 -16.40 3.61 6.55
C ASN A 221 -16.15 3.92 8.03
N PRO A 222 -17.05 4.65 8.71
CA PRO A 222 -16.93 4.91 10.16
C PRO A 222 -16.78 3.64 11.00
N ASP A 223 -17.43 2.55 10.61
CA ASP A 223 -17.43 1.26 11.31
C ASP A 223 -16.22 0.38 10.95
N SER A 224 -15.36 0.82 10.01
CA SER A 224 -14.14 0.09 9.65
C SER A 224 -13.24 -0.05 10.87
N LYS A 225 -12.63 -1.23 11.04
CA LYS A 225 -11.72 -1.48 12.16
C LYS A 225 -10.39 -0.78 11.93
N VAL A 226 -9.84 -0.18 13.00
CA VAL A 226 -8.53 0.49 12.96
C VAL A 226 -7.44 -0.45 12.46
N GLY A 227 -7.45 -1.71 12.90
CA GLY A 227 -6.50 -2.72 12.45
C GLY A 227 -6.60 -3.08 10.97
N VAL A 228 -7.80 -2.99 10.38
CA VAL A 228 -8.02 -3.21 8.93
C VAL A 228 -7.50 -2.04 8.10
N VAL A 229 -7.57 -0.83 8.66
CA VAL A 229 -7.22 0.39 7.93
C VAL A 229 -5.73 0.74 8.06
N PHE A 230 -5.21 0.67 9.28
CA PHE A 230 -3.82 1.03 9.60
C PHE A 230 -2.91 -0.19 9.75
N GLY A 231 -3.44 -1.41 9.69
CA GLY A 231 -2.67 -2.65 9.74
C GLY A 231 -2.37 -3.14 11.15
N LEU A 232 -1.53 -4.20 11.21
CA LEU A 232 -1.28 -4.99 12.43
C LEU A 232 -0.66 -4.19 13.58
N ILE A 233 0.20 -3.21 13.29
CA ILE A 233 0.84 -2.38 14.33
C ILE A 233 -0.23 -1.58 15.07
N ALA A 234 -1.15 -0.96 14.33
CA ALA A 234 -2.28 -0.25 14.91
C ALA A 234 -3.24 -1.20 15.65
N ALA A 235 -3.52 -2.38 15.09
CA ALA A 235 -4.34 -3.41 15.76
C ALA A 235 -3.75 -3.81 17.12
N ARG A 236 -2.42 -4.03 17.20
CA ARG A 236 -1.73 -4.34 18.45
C ARG A 236 -1.83 -3.22 19.47
N LYS A 237 -1.79 -1.95 19.03
CA LYS A 237 -1.82 -0.81 19.96
C LYS A 237 -3.21 -0.46 20.45
N TYR A 238 -4.20 -0.46 19.56
CA TYR A 238 -5.54 0.05 19.84
C TYR A 238 -6.59 -1.04 20.05
N GLY A 239 -6.25 -2.31 19.76
CA GLY A 239 -7.18 -3.43 19.74
C GLY A 239 -7.70 -3.72 18.33
N THR A 240 -8.26 -4.91 18.16
CA THR A 240 -8.82 -5.39 16.88
C THR A 240 -10.23 -4.86 16.60
N ASP A 241 -10.97 -4.53 17.66
CA ASP A 241 -12.41 -4.26 17.55
C ASP A 241 -12.76 -2.77 17.50
N ILE A 242 -11.81 -1.89 17.80
CA ILE A 242 -12.03 -0.44 17.75
C ILE A 242 -12.27 0.03 16.32
N THR A 243 -13.33 0.80 16.15
CA THR A 243 -13.73 1.39 14.87
C THR A 243 -13.02 2.74 14.64
N LEU A 244 -12.96 3.19 13.39
CA LEU A 244 -12.49 4.54 13.05
C LEU A 244 -13.31 5.61 13.77
N TRP A 245 -14.63 5.44 13.83
CA TRP A 245 -15.54 6.36 14.51
C TRP A 245 -15.24 6.48 16.00
N GLU A 246 -15.05 5.37 16.70
CA GLU A 246 -14.66 5.36 18.11
C GLU A 246 -13.28 5.99 18.31
N GLY A 247 -12.32 5.67 17.43
CA GLY A 247 -10.98 6.24 17.44
C GLY A 247 -10.98 7.77 17.35
N MET A 248 -11.87 8.34 16.54
CA MET A 248 -12.01 9.79 16.38
C MET A 248 -12.57 10.52 17.60
N LYS A 249 -13.27 9.82 18.51
CA LYS A 249 -13.78 10.43 19.75
C LYS A 249 -12.72 10.58 20.83
N GLY A 250 -11.57 9.92 20.70
CA GLY A 250 -10.50 9.94 21.69
C GLY A 250 -9.95 11.35 21.94
N ARG A 251 -9.68 11.71 23.20
CA ARG A 251 -9.11 13.02 23.60
C ARG A 251 -8.04 12.86 24.69
N GLY A 252 -7.18 13.88 24.85
CA GLY A 252 -6.27 14.05 26.00
C GLY A 252 -5.03 13.16 26.04
N GLU A 253 -5.04 11.98 25.41
CA GLU A 253 -3.90 11.06 25.41
C GLU A 253 -3.15 11.05 24.07
N PRO A 254 -1.82 10.85 24.06
CA PRO A 254 -1.02 10.86 22.82
C PRO A 254 -1.49 9.87 21.76
N TYR A 255 -1.76 8.63 22.14
CA TYR A 255 -2.20 7.58 21.21
C TYR A 255 -3.62 7.81 20.70
N LYS A 256 -4.54 8.23 21.57
CA LYS A 256 -5.91 8.63 21.17
C LYS A 256 -5.87 9.82 20.21
N THR A 257 -4.98 10.78 20.46
CA THR A 257 -4.78 11.95 19.59
C THR A 257 -4.19 11.52 18.25
N LEU A 258 -3.18 10.64 18.22
CA LEU A 258 -2.62 10.10 16.98
C LEU A 258 -3.70 9.39 16.16
N LEU A 259 -4.51 8.54 16.78
CA LEU A 259 -5.58 7.81 16.08
C LEU A 259 -6.62 8.75 15.48
N ARG A 260 -7.08 9.74 16.25
CA ARG A 260 -8.06 10.73 15.78
C ARG A 260 -7.51 11.56 14.62
N GLU A 261 -6.32 12.14 14.80
CA GLU A 261 -5.74 13.04 13.80
C GLU A 261 -5.22 12.28 12.57
N GLY A 262 -4.73 11.04 12.75
CA GLY A 262 -4.34 10.15 11.66
C GLY A 262 -5.53 9.70 10.82
N THR A 263 -6.65 9.32 11.46
CA THR A 263 -7.91 9.01 10.74
C THR A 263 -8.42 10.22 9.97
N THR A 264 -8.35 11.40 10.58
CA THR A 264 -8.74 12.67 9.94
C THR A 264 -7.84 13.01 8.75
N ALA A 265 -6.53 12.81 8.89
CA ALA A 265 -5.57 13.02 7.80
C ALA A 265 -5.81 12.06 6.65
N LEU A 266 -6.17 10.81 6.95
CA LEU A 266 -6.51 9.81 5.95
C LEU A 266 -7.77 10.22 5.16
N LEU A 267 -8.82 10.65 5.85
CA LEU A 267 -10.04 11.16 5.20
C LEU A 267 -9.76 12.38 4.32
N ASN A 268 -8.99 13.35 4.83
CA ASN A 268 -8.58 14.53 4.05
C ASN A 268 -7.77 14.13 2.80
N SER A 269 -6.86 13.16 2.93
CA SER A 269 -6.03 12.68 1.82
C SER A 269 -6.83 12.00 0.71
N TYR A 270 -7.94 11.34 1.04
CA TYR A 270 -8.87 10.79 0.03
C TYR A 270 -9.77 11.86 -0.59
N ASN A 271 -10.01 12.96 0.12
CA ASN A 271 -10.94 14.00 -0.31
C ASN A 271 -10.29 15.11 -1.13
N SER A 272 -8.98 15.37 -0.94
CA SER A 272 -8.27 16.46 -1.61
C SER A 272 -6.87 16.02 -2.03
N VAL A 273 -6.62 16.03 -3.35
CA VAL A 273 -5.29 15.71 -3.90
C VAL A 273 -4.21 16.73 -3.50
N GLN A 274 -4.63 17.93 -3.09
CA GLN A 274 -3.73 18.97 -2.58
C GLN A 274 -3.45 18.86 -1.08
N PHE A 275 -4.00 17.84 -0.40
CA PHE A 275 -3.72 17.61 1.01
C PHE A 275 -2.24 17.19 1.18
N PRO A 276 -1.51 17.70 2.20
CA PRO A 276 -0.07 17.49 2.31
C PRO A 276 0.39 16.03 2.49
N TYR A 277 -0.52 15.13 2.85
CA TYR A 277 -0.21 13.72 3.02
C TYR A 277 -0.97 12.88 2.00
N HIS A 278 -0.26 12.01 1.29
CA HIS A 278 -0.88 10.94 0.53
C HIS A 278 -1.45 9.87 1.50
N PRO A 279 -2.55 9.15 1.17
CA PRO A 279 -3.14 8.15 2.06
C PRO A 279 -2.13 7.13 2.60
N LEU A 280 -1.27 6.59 1.73
CA LEU A 280 -0.20 5.67 2.14
C LEU A 280 0.81 6.33 3.09
N GLY A 281 1.12 7.61 2.88
CA GLY A 281 2.00 8.38 3.76
C GLY A 281 1.40 8.57 5.15
N VAL A 282 0.08 8.76 5.25
CA VAL A 282 -0.63 8.82 6.54
C VAL A 282 -0.47 7.49 7.29
N ILE A 283 -0.71 6.36 6.62
CA ILE A 283 -0.61 5.02 7.20
C ILE A 283 0.83 4.71 7.64
N GLN A 284 1.82 5.02 6.80
CA GLN A 284 3.24 4.83 7.12
C GLN A 284 3.66 5.65 8.33
N HIS A 285 3.35 6.96 8.35
CA HIS A 285 3.70 7.83 9.47
C HIS A 285 3.01 7.41 10.77
N MET A 286 1.76 6.94 10.69
CA MET A 286 1.06 6.39 11.85
C MET A 286 1.77 5.15 12.40
N ASN A 287 2.09 4.18 11.54
CA ASN A 287 2.76 2.95 11.96
C ASN A 287 4.18 3.18 12.48
N TRP A 288 4.97 4.05 11.85
CA TRP A 288 6.28 4.43 12.38
C TRP A 288 6.18 5.12 13.74
N ALA A 289 5.19 5.99 13.94
CA ALA A 289 4.98 6.63 15.23
C ALA A 289 4.61 5.59 16.31
N LEU A 290 3.85 4.57 15.96
CA LEU A 290 3.42 3.50 16.88
C LEU A 290 4.53 2.51 17.25
N MET A 291 5.50 2.29 16.35
CA MET A 291 6.73 1.54 16.66
C MET A 291 7.71 2.36 17.51
N GLY A 292 7.52 3.67 17.53
CA GLY A 292 8.34 4.63 18.25
C GLY A 292 7.96 4.80 19.72
N ASN A 293 8.49 5.87 20.32
CA ASN A 293 8.17 6.28 21.68
C ASN A 293 6.99 7.29 21.73
N THR A 294 6.50 7.57 22.94
CA THR A 294 5.37 8.50 23.16
C THR A 294 5.62 9.91 22.58
N GLN A 295 6.87 10.37 22.55
CA GLN A 295 7.22 11.67 21.96
C GLN A 295 7.01 11.65 20.44
N GLN A 296 7.41 10.58 19.76
CA GLN A 296 7.18 10.40 18.32
C GLN A 296 5.69 10.29 17.99
N VAL A 297 4.91 9.58 18.82
CA VAL A 297 3.44 9.50 18.72
C VAL A 297 2.83 10.89 18.76
N MET A 298 3.17 11.68 19.79
CA MET A 298 2.63 13.01 19.95
C MET A 298 3.08 13.95 18.84
N HIS A 299 4.35 13.86 18.43
CA HIS A 299 4.89 14.69 17.36
C HIS A 299 4.18 14.43 16.02
N THR A 300 3.94 13.17 15.66
CA THR A 300 3.19 12.80 14.46
C THR A 300 1.73 13.22 14.57
N ALA A 301 1.10 13.04 15.73
CA ALA A 301 -0.27 13.50 15.97
C ALA A 301 -0.43 15.02 15.75
N LEU A 302 0.52 15.82 16.25
CA LEU A 302 0.52 17.28 16.05
C LEU A 302 0.77 17.68 14.60
N ARG A 303 1.60 16.94 13.85
CA ARG A 303 1.79 17.16 12.41
C ARG A 303 0.49 16.93 11.65
N PHE A 304 -0.22 15.84 11.93
CA PHE A 304 -1.53 15.58 11.33
C PHE A 304 -2.55 16.65 11.73
N LEU A 305 -2.64 17.02 13.01
CA LEU A 305 -3.52 18.08 13.47
C LEU A 305 -3.33 19.38 12.66
N ARG A 306 -2.07 19.80 12.48
CA ARG A 306 -1.73 21.00 11.71
C ARG A 306 -2.10 20.90 10.23
N ALA A 307 -1.92 19.73 9.62
CA ALA A 307 -2.34 19.49 8.24
C ALA A 307 -3.87 19.48 8.11
N ASN A 308 -4.57 18.85 9.05
CA ASN A 308 -6.03 18.79 9.11
C ASN A 308 -6.66 20.18 9.31
N SER A 309 -5.97 21.09 9.99
CA SER A 309 -6.35 22.50 10.09
C SER A 309 -5.92 23.34 8.87
N GLY A 310 -5.51 22.70 7.77
CA GLY A 310 -5.13 23.34 6.52
C GLY A 310 -3.81 24.11 6.53
N ASN A 311 -3.02 23.99 7.59
CA ASN A 311 -1.73 24.68 7.77
C ASN A 311 -1.80 26.20 7.51
N GLY A 312 -2.97 26.82 7.74
CA GLY A 312 -3.25 28.23 7.44
C GLY A 312 -3.43 28.59 5.96
N ARG A 313 -3.36 27.61 5.05
CA ARG A 313 -3.49 27.80 3.59
C ARG A 313 -4.83 27.34 3.03
N PHE A 314 -5.41 26.31 3.64
CA PHE A 314 -6.64 25.68 3.15
C PHE A 314 -7.72 25.72 4.21
N THR A 315 -8.97 25.87 3.78
CA THR A 315 -10.15 25.79 4.65
C THR A 315 -10.87 24.47 4.42
N CYS A 316 -11.77 24.12 5.34
CA CYS A 316 -12.62 22.95 5.17
C CYS A 316 -13.72 23.26 4.14
N LYS A 317 -13.76 22.47 3.07
CA LYS A 317 -14.75 22.58 1.98
C LYS A 317 -15.61 21.33 1.85
N LEU A 318 -16.24 20.93 2.95
CA LEU A 318 -17.29 19.91 2.94
C LEU A 318 -18.63 20.62 2.87
N ASN A 319 -19.47 20.21 1.92
CA ASN A 319 -20.84 20.69 1.82
C ASN A 319 -21.78 19.65 2.44
N PRO A 320 -22.91 20.04 3.06
CA PRO A 320 -23.88 19.06 3.55
C PRO A 320 -24.30 18.10 2.45
N CYS A 321 -24.33 16.82 2.79
CA CYS A 321 -24.88 15.77 1.95
C CYS A 321 -26.38 16.03 1.75
N LYS A 322 -26.85 15.82 0.52
CA LYS A 322 -28.28 15.89 0.19
C LYS A 322 -28.96 14.56 0.47
#